data_AF-A0A9X9WGX6-F1
#
_entry.id   AF-A0A9X9WGX6-F1
#
_cell.length_a   1.000
_cell.length_b   1.000
_cell.length_c   1.000
_cell.angle_alpha   90.00
_cell.angle_beta   90.00
_cell.angle_gamma   90.00
#
_symmetry.space_group_name_H-M   'P 1'
#
loop_
_entity.id
_entity.type
_entity.pdbx_description
1 polymer ?
#
loop_
_entity_poly.entity_id
_entity_poly.type
_entity_poly.pdbx_seq_one_letter_code
_entity_poly.pdbx_strand_id
1 'polypeptide(L)'
;MRILAALAVLAGLLAGTSPAAAQNRFWLQNNTGQAIVAANVSPSRVQDWGPNILSRGPVGPGMQVWVEPTFADCYLDIRVRFADGTEDGHLGVHACTLTRIVFGPDVSAPTPAPAPPPPRQAEAPNPSFTFVNRTGEPIREIYVSLTSERNWGRDRLGARQILPSGAAMPITLPRTGVCTADMRIVFMDGRIMEQRNVETCSIREYVWR
;
A
#
# COMPACT_ATOMS: atom_id res chain seq x y z
N MET A 1 37.40 -53.33 11.17
CA MET A 1 37.55 -52.00 10.52
C MET A 1 36.99 -52.12 9.11
N ARG A 2 35.93 -51.45 8.66
CA ARG A 2 35.39 -50.12 8.97
C ARG A 2 33.86 -50.12 8.73
N ILE A 3 33.10 -49.54 9.65
CA ILE A 3 31.68 -49.21 9.47
C ILE A 3 31.63 -47.86 8.75
N LEU A 4 31.02 -47.80 7.56
CA LEU A 4 30.71 -46.55 6.86
C LEU A 4 29.27 -46.18 7.18
N ALA A 5 29.08 -45.21 8.08
CA ALA A 5 27.79 -44.59 8.35
C ALA A 5 27.53 -43.45 7.35
N ALA A 6 26.42 -43.52 6.61
CA ALA A 6 25.96 -42.45 5.73
C ALA A 6 25.15 -41.42 6.55
N LEU A 7 25.66 -40.19 6.65
CA LEU A 7 24.96 -39.04 7.24
C LEU A 7 24.03 -38.43 6.20
N ALA A 8 22.72 -38.57 6.39
CA ALA A 8 21.70 -37.82 5.65
C ALA A 8 21.51 -36.45 6.31
N VAL A 9 21.85 -35.38 5.59
CA VAL A 9 21.60 -34.00 6.03
C VAL A 9 20.19 -33.60 5.59
N LEU A 10 19.23 -33.55 6.53
CA LEU A 10 17.94 -32.90 6.31
C LEU A 10 18.10 -31.38 6.41
N ALA A 11 17.94 -30.68 5.28
CA ALA A 11 17.80 -29.23 5.26
C ALA A 11 16.35 -28.84 5.63
N GLY A 12 16.15 -28.37 6.86
CA GLY A 12 14.88 -27.83 7.33
C GLY A 12 14.56 -26.48 6.68
N LEU A 13 13.41 -26.39 6.00
CA LEU A 13 12.82 -25.13 5.55
C LEU A 13 12.35 -24.31 6.76
N LEU A 14 13.10 -23.27 7.11
CA LEU A 14 12.63 -22.23 8.03
C LEU A 14 11.69 -21.29 7.27
N ALA A 15 10.38 -21.42 7.52
CA ALA A 15 9.41 -20.42 7.11
C ALA A 15 9.68 -19.12 7.89
N GLY A 16 10.14 -18.08 7.20
CA GLY A 16 10.32 -16.76 7.79
C GLY A 16 8.98 -16.15 8.16
N THR A 17 8.66 -16.08 9.45
CA THR A 17 7.59 -15.23 9.96
C THR A 17 8.05 -13.78 9.87
N SER A 18 7.53 -13.01 8.92
CA SER A 18 7.73 -11.55 8.96
C SER A 18 7.17 -11.03 10.29
N PRO A 19 7.91 -10.20 11.04
CA PRO A 19 7.34 -9.56 12.22
C PRO A 19 6.19 -8.68 11.76
N ALA A 20 5.02 -8.86 12.37
CA ALA A 20 3.93 -7.89 12.24
C ALA A 20 4.50 -6.53 12.67
N ALA A 21 4.51 -5.54 11.77
CA ALA A 21 4.92 -4.19 12.10
C ALA A 21 4.14 -3.75 13.36
N ALA A 22 4.84 -3.24 14.36
CA ALA A 22 4.23 -2.76 15.60
C ALA A 22 3.07 -1.80 15.26
N GLN A 23 1.86 -2.15 15.68
CA GLN A 23 0.62 -1.45 15.32
C GLN A 23 0.37 -0.24 16.23
N ASN A 24 1.34 0.65 16.40
CA ASN A 24 1.17 1.89 17.20
C ASN A 24 0.30 2.95 16.47
N ARG A 25 -0.71 2.49 15.73
CA ARG A 25 -1.56 3.26 14.82
C ARG A 25 -2.98 3.19 15.34
N PHE A 26 -3.63 4.34 15.45
CA PHE A 26 -4.91 4.45 16.14
C PHE A 26 -5.75 5.59 15.56
N TRP A 27 -7.04 5.58 15.89
CA TRP A 27 -7.93 6.70 15.60
C TRP A 27 -7.78 7.80 16.66
N LEU A 28 -7.65 9.05 16.24
CA LEU A 28 -7.87 10.22 17.09
C LEU A 28 -9.26 10.77 16.80
N GLN A 29 -10.13 10.79 17.81
CA GLN A 29 -11.50 11.30 17.69
C GLN A 29 -11.66 12.62 18.44
N ASN A 30 -12.30 13.58 17.78
CA ASN A 30 -12.74 14.81 18.39
C ASN A 30 -14.17 14.65 18.92
N ASN A 31 -14.34 14.54 20.24
CA ASN A 31 -15.64 14.51 20.91
C ASN A 31 -15.99 15.86 21.56
N THR A 32 -15.37 16.94 21.10
CA THR A 32 -15.65 18.31 21.57
C THR A 32 -16.55 19.05 20.61
N GLY A 33 -17.04 20.23 21.03
CA GLY A 33 -17.73 21.18 20.16
C GLY A 33 -16.79 22.09 19.35
N GLN A 34 -15.47 21.98 19.52
CA GLN A 34 -14.45 22.80 18.87
C GLN A 34 -13.71 21.99 17.81
N ALA A 35 -13.29 22.61 16.70
CA ALA A 35 -12.43 21.91 15.73
C ALA A 35 -11.01 21.76 16.28
N ILE A 36 -10.39 20.58 16.13
CA ILE A 36 -8.97 20.39 16.40
C ILE A 36 -8.19 20.88 15.18
N VAL A 37 -7.39 21.95 15.35
CA VAL A 37 -6.62 22.59 14.27
C VAL A 37 -5.16 22.14 14.21
N ALA A 38 -4.64 21.54 15.30
CA ALA A 38 -3.35 20.87 15.30
C ALA A 38 -3.37 19.63 16.18
N ALA A 39 -2.61 18.60 15.79
CA ALA A 39 -2.32 17.45 16.61
C ALA A 39 -0.81 17.14 16.52
N ASN A 40 -0.19 16.75 17.62
CA ASN A 40 1.21 16.33 17.67
C ASN A 40 1.30 14.99 18.40
N VAL A 41 2.21 14.13 17.94
CA VAL A 41 2.46 12.81 18.52
C VAL A 41 3.96 12.60 18.61
N SER A 42 4.46 12.30 19.80
CA SER A 42 5.88 12.03 20.07
C SER A 42 6.03 10.76 20.91
N PRO A 43 7.18 10.05 20.82
CA PRO A 43 7.52 9.04 21.82
C PRO A 43 7.63 9.69 23.20
N SER A 44 7.07 9.10 24.25
CA SER A 44 7.05 9.69 25.61
C SER A 44 8.42 9.95 26.24
N ARG A 45 9.47 9.34 25.67
CA ARG A 45 10.88 9.58 26.04
C ARG A 45 11.46 10.87 25.42
N VAL A 46 10.75 11.55 24.54
CA VAL A 46 11.19 12.76 23.83
C VAL A 46 10.36 13.95 24.31
N GLN A 47 11.03 15.03 24.70
CA GLN A 47 10.36 16.26 25.16
C GLN A 47 9.84 17.12 23.99
N ASP A 48 10.45 16.97 22.82
CA ASP A 48 10.03 17.66 21.60
C ASP A 48 8.80 16.98 20.98
N TRP A 49 7.71 17.74 20.88
CA TRP A 49 6.43 17.29 20.33
C TRP A 49 6.41 17.08 18.81
N GLY A 50 7.37 17.66 18.09
CA GLY A 50 7.44 17.58 16.63
C GLY A 50 6.35 18.40 15.90
N PRO A 51 6.18 18.15 14.59
CA PRO A 51 5.30 18.94 13.72
C PRO A 51 3.82 18.58 13.91
N ASN A 52 2.93 19.46 13.43
CA ASN A 52 1.50 19.16 13.33
C ASN A 52 1.29 18.02 12.32
N ILE A 53 0.61 16.95 12.73
CA ILE A 53 0.33 15.79 11.88
C ILE A 53 -0.92 15.94 11.00
N LEU A 54 -1.72 17.00 11.22
CA LEU A 54 -2.93 17.28 10.46
C LEU A 54 -2.62 17.95 9.12
N SER A 55 -2.23 17.15 8.13
CA SER A 55 -1.88 17.64 6.78
C SER A 55 -3.08 17.93 5.87
N ARG A 56 -4.27 17.40 6.20
CA ARG A 56 -5.50 17.51 5.39
C ARG A 56 -6.53 18.50 5.94
N GLY A 57 -6.12 19.31 6.92
CA GLY A 57 -6.98 20.29 7.59
C GLY A 57 -7.48 19.84 8.98
N PRO A 58 -8.33 20.66 9.62
CA PRO A 58 -8.81 20.43 10.99
C PRO A 58 -9.70 19.19 11.13
N VAL A 59 -9.72 18.59 12.33
CA VAL A 59 -10.68 17.54 12.71
C VAL A 59 -11.88 18.20 13.39
N GLY A 60 -13.00 18.31 12.67
CA GLY A 60 -14.23 18.92 13.21
C GLY A 60 -14.88 18.12 14.34
N PRO A 61 -15.87 18.69 15.05
CA PRO A 61 -16.66 18.00 16.07
C PRO A 61 -17.24 16.66 15.58
N GLY A 62 -17.09 15.60 16.37
CA GLY A 62 -17.55 14.24 16.06
C GLY A 62 -16.71 13.49 15.01
N MET A 63 -15.72 14.14 14.38
CA MET A 63 -14.88 13.53 13.36
C MET A 63 -13.70 12.77 13.98
N GLN A 64 -13.10 11.89 13.18
CA GLN A 64 -11.90 11.14 13.54
C GLN A 64 -10.85 11.21 12.43
N VAL A 65 -9.57 11.14 12.81
CA VAL A 65 -8.42 11.07 11.91
C VAL A 65 -7.57 9.84 12.24
N TRP A 66 -7.03 9.20 11.20
CA TRP A 66 -6.13 8.06 11.36
C TRP A 66 -4.71 8.55 11.62
N VAL A 67 -4.13 8.13 12.73
CA VAL A 67 -2.77 8.49 13.14
C VAL A 67 -1.82 7.36 12.78
N GLU A 68 -0.80 7.70 11.99
CA GLU A 68 0.25 6.77 11.55
C GLU A 68 1.63 7.36 11.90
N PRO A 69 2.15 7.07 13.10
CA PRO A 69 3.47 7.55 13.49
C PRO A 69 4.57 6.96 12.58
N THR A 70 5.61 7.75 12.32
CA THR A 70 6.77 7.31 11.53
C THR A 70 7.85 6.61 12.36
N PHE A 71 7.59 6.40 13.66
CA PHE A 71 8.45 5.72 14.63
C PHE A 71 7.72 4.53 15.24
N ALA A 72 8.46 3.57 15.81
CA ALA A 72 7.92 2.29 16.27
C ALA A 72 7.61 2.23 17.78
N ASP A 73 7.84 3.32 18.53
CA ASP A 73 7.60 3.37 19.97
C ASP A 73 6.12 3.07 20.32
N CYS A 74 5.92 2.32 21.41
CA CYS A 74 4.58 1.97 21.90
C CYS A 74 4.02 2.95 22.92
N TYR A 75 4.87 3.69 23.64
CA TYR A 75 4.43 4.70 24.61
C TYR A 75 4.57 6.07 24.00
N LEU A 76 3.43 6.70 23.75
CA LEU A 76 3.34 7.95 23.02
C LEU A 76 2.67 9.03 23.86
N ASP A 77 3.12 10.27 23.65
CA ASP A 77 2.46 11.46 24.12
C ASP A 77 1.70 12.09 22.95
N ILE A 78 0.45 12.46 23.17
CA ILE A 78 -0.43 13.04 22.17
C ILE A 78 -1.00 14.34 22.71
N ARG A 79 -0.86 15.43 21.97
CA ARG A 79 -1.54 16.70 22.27
C ARG A 79 -2.31 17.21 21.07
N VAL A 80 -3.35 17.98 21.35
CA VAL A 80 -4.17 18.67 20.35
C VAL A 80 -4.30 20.14 20.71
N ARG A 81 -4.47 20.98 19.69
CA ARG A 81 -4.87 22.37 19.83
C ARG A 81 -6.19 22.59 19.11
N PHE A 82 -7.14 23.21 19.80
CA PHE A 82 -8.47 23.55 19.27
C PHE A 82 -8.47 24.91 18.57
N ALA A 83 -9.52 25.17 17.79
CA ALA A 83 -9.68 26.41 17.02
C ALA A 83 -9.74 27.67 17.89
N ASP A 84 -10.18 27.54 19.14
CA ASP A 84 -10.18 28.63 20.14
C ASP A 84 -8.80 28.86 20.80
N GLY A 85 -7.79 28.06 20.43
CA GLY A 85 -6.43 28.14 20.95
C GLY A 85 -6.17 27.31 22.20
N THR A 86 -7.20 26.67 22.79
CA THR A 86 -7.01 25.76 23.94
C THR A 86 -6.28 24.48 23.52
N GLU A 87 -5.60 23.84 24.46
CA GLU A 87 -4.87 22.58 24.23
C GLU A 87 -5.32 21.51 25.23
N ASP A 88 -5.29 20.26 24.78
CA ASP A 88 -5.54 19.06 25.61
C ASP A 88 -4.56 17.96 25.20
N GLY A 89 -4.27 17.02 26.10
CA GLY A 89 -3.25 16.02 25.84
C GLY A 89 -3.28 14.82 26.78
N HIS A 90 -2.78 13.70 26.26
CA HIS A 90 -2.59 12.46 26.99
C HIS A 90 -1.11 12.08 26.94
N LEU A 91 -0.52 11.79 28.09
CA LEU A 91 0.89 11.42 28.22
C LEU A 91 1.01 9.92 28.53
N GLY A 92 2.04 9.27 27.99
CA GLY A 92 2.37 7.87 28.28
C GLY A 92 1.36 6.85 27.75
N VAL A 93 0.67 7.14 26.66
CA VAL A 93 -0.37 6.27 26.10
C VAL A 93 0.25 5.02 25.47
N HIS A 94 -0.27 3.84 25.84
CA HIS A 94 0.16 2.56 25.26
C HIS A 94 -0.44 2.31 23.86
N ALA A 95 0.10 3.00 22.85
CA ALA A 95 -0.39 3.02 21.47
C ALA A 95 -0.43 1.64 20.78
N CYS A 96 0.44 0.70 21.16
CA CYS A 96 0.49 -0.63 20.54
C CYS A 96 -0.73 -1.53 20.86
N THR A 97 -1.53 -1.15 21.86
CA THR A 97 -2.80 -1.81 22.18
C THR A 97 -3.98 -0.86 22.03
N LEU A 98 -3.73 0.38 21.61
CA LEU A 98 -4.74 1.42 21.50
C LEU A 98 -5.41 1.33 20.14
N THR A 99 -6.74 1.28 20.12
CA THR A 99 -7.51 1.37 18.87
C THR A 99 -7.99 2.79 18.59
N ARG A 100 -8.22 3.57 19.65
CA ARG A 100 -8.78 4.92 19.59
C ARG A 100 -8.38 5.74 20.81
N ILE A 101 -8.05 7.01 20.58
CA ILE A 101 -7.95 8.05 21.60
C ILE A 101 -9.03 9.10 21.37
N VAL A 102 -9.64 9.61 22.44
CA VAL A 102 -10.76 10.56 22.39
C VAL A 102 -10.37 11.84 23.13
N PHE A 103 -10.71 12.99 22.55
CA PHE A 103 -10.56 14.30 23.17
C PHE A 103 -11.95 14.91 23.44
N GLY A 104 -12.18 15.39 24.66
CA GLY A 104 -13.49 15.84 25.14
C GLY A 104 -14.14 14.89 26.15
N PRO A 105 -15.21 15.33 26.84
CA PRO A 105 -15.89 14.51 27.83
C PRO A 105 -16.51 13.25 27.19
N ASP A 106 -16.55 12.14 27.94
CA ASP A 106 -17.33 10.93 27.63
C ASP A 106 -18.85 11.19 27.74
N VAL A 107 -19.33 12.28 27.17
CA VAL A 107 -20.75 12.37 26.84
C VAL A 107 -20.95 11.36 25.74
N SER A 108 -21.81 10.36 25.99
CA SER A 108 -22.26 9.41 24.98
C SER A 108 -22.60 10.20 23.73
N ALA A 109 -21.68 10.19 22.77
CA ALA A 109 -21.88 10.86 21.51
C ALA A 109 -23.20 10.30 20.96
N PRO A 110 -24.10 11.14 20.41
CA PRO A 110 -25.20 10.60 19.62
C PRO A 110 -24.58 9.58 18.67
N THR A 111 -25.18 8.37 18.61
CA THR A 111 -24.68 7.22 17.86
C THR A 111 -23.90 7.71 16.65
N PRO A 112 -22.58 7.48 16.57
CA PRO A 112 -21.77 8.12 15.55
C PRO A 112 -22.46 7.88 14.23
N ALA A 113 -22.80 8.97 13.52
CA ALA A 113 -23.17 8.87 12.13
C ALA A 113 -22.13 7.92 11.50
N PRO A 114 -22.54 6.87 10.77
CA PRO A 114 -21.61 5.90 10.23
C PRO A 114 -20.45 6.67 9.62
N ALA A 115 -19.25 6.46 10.17
CA ALA A 115 -18.08 7.20 9.77
C ALA A 115 -18.07 7.20 8.23
N PRO A 116 -17.92 8.37 7.57
CA PRO A 116 -17.72 8.34 6.14
C PRO A 116 -16.60 7.32 5.90
N PRO A 117 -16.79 6.33 4.99
CA PRO A 117 -15.76 5.35 4.72
C PRO A 117 -14.46 6.13 4.55
N PRO A 118 -13.32 5.64 5.10
CA PRO A 118 -12.05 6.35 5.00
C PRO A 118 -11.94 6.84 3.57
N PRO A 119 -11.57 8.12 3.32
CA PRO A 119 -11.60 8.68 1.98
C PRO A 119 -10.95 7.64 1.11
N ARG A 120 -11.71 7.06 0.17
CA ARG A 120 -11.14 6.11 -0.78
C ARG A 120 -9.95 6.87 -1.31
N GLN A 121 -8.74 6.47 -0.92
CA GLN A 121 -7.55 6.97 -1.55
C GLN A 121 -7.89 6.78 -3.01
N ALA A 122 -7.94 7.86 -3.80
CA ALA A 122 -8.16 7.73 -5.23
C ALA A 122 -7.08 6.74 -5.64
N GLU A 123 -7.49 5.48 -5.85
CA GLU A 123 -6.54 4.41 -5.90
C GLU A 123 -5.73 4.75 -7.13
N ALA A 124 -4.41 4.90 -6.95
CA ALA A 124 -3.56 5.31 -8.05
C ALA A 124 -3.95 4.45 -9.27
N PRO A 125 -4.27 5.10 -10.41
CA PRO A 125 -4.84 4.43 -11.57
C PRO A 125 -4.12 3.12 -11.80
N ASN A 126 -4.87 2.02 -11.99
CA ASN A 126 -4.27 0.71 -12.14
C ASN A 126 -3.90 0.49 -13.61
N PRO A 127 -2.61 0.47 -13.98
CA PRO A 127 -2.23 0.21 -15.36
C PRO A 127 -2.18 -1.28 -15.69
N SER A 128 -2.59 -2.17 -14.76
CA SER A 128 -2.58 -3.62 -14.95
C SER A 128 -3.78 -4.07 -15.79
N PHE A 129 -3.55 -4.99 -16.73
CA PHE A 129 -4.55 -5.49 -17.66
C PHE A 129 -4.32 -6.98 -17.96
N THR A 130 -5.29 -7.62 -18.60
CA THR A 130 -5.14 -8.98 -19.14
C THR A 130 -4.62 -8.89 -20.57
N PHE A 131 -3.46 -9.48 -20.84
CA PHE A 131 -2.93 -9.61 -22.21
C PHE A 131 -3.56 -10.84 -22.87
N VAL A 132 -4.09 -10.68 -24.08
CA VAL A 132 -4.67 -11.78 -24.87
C VAL A 132 -3.95 -11.92 -26.18
N ASN A 133 -3.44 -13.12 -26.43
CA ASN A 133 -2.83 -13.46 -27.70
C ASN A 133 -3.91 -13.83 -28.73
N ARG A 134 -4.11 -13.02 -29.76
CA ARG A 134 -4.94 -13.34 -30.94
C ARG A 134 -4.17 -13.21 -32.26
N THR A 135 -2.86 -13.46 -32.22
CA THR A 135 -1.99 -13.40 -33.41
C THR A 135 -2.15 -14.59 -34.34
N GLY A 136 -2.70 -15.71 -33.86
CA GLY A 136 -2.67 -16.99 -34.56
C GLY A 136 -1.43 -17.83 -34.28
N GLU A 137 -0.43 -17.29 -33.55
CA GLU A 137 0.85 -17.94 -33.28
C GLU A 137 1.18 -17.97 -31.77
N PRO A 138 1.96 -18.94 -31.28
CA PRO A 138 2.43 -18.94 -29.90
C PRO A 138 3.46 -17.84 -29.62
N ILE A 139 3.31 -17.15 -28.48
CA ILE A 139 4.24 -16.13 -28.01
C ILE A 139 5.22 -16.75 -27.00
N ARG A 140 6.52 -16.48 -27.19
CA ARG A 140 7.60 -17.00 -26.34
C ARG A 140 7.91 -16.08 -25.17
N GLU A 141 7.98 -14.77 -25.41
CA GLU A 141 8.33 -13.78 -24.38
C GLU A 141 7.43 -12.55 -24.49
N ILE A 142 7.04 -12.00 -23.35
CA ILE A 142 6.23 -10.79 -23.24
C ILE A 142 6.96 -9.81 -22.32
N TYR A 143 7.35 -8.67 -22.86
CA TYR A 143 7.89 -7.56 -22.09
C TYR A 143 6.87 -6.44 -22.06
N VAL A 144 6.58 -5.92 -20.86
CA VAL A 144 5.69 -4.79 -20.66
C VAL A 144 6.33 -3.85 -19.65
N SER A 145 6.50 -2.58 -20.01
CA SER A 145 7.04 -1.53 -19.14
C SER A 145 6.16 -0.30 -19.24
N LEU A 146 6.08 0.49 -18.17
CA LEU A 146 5.46 1.82 -18.27
C LEU A 146 6.29 2.68 -19.24
N THR A 147 5.66 3.60 -19.96
CA THR A 147 6.39 4.50 -20.88
C THR A 147 7.40 5.40 -20.17
N SER A 148 7.23 5.62 -18.87
CA SER A 148 8.19 6.32 -18.01
C SER A 148 9.46 5.52 -17.71
N GLU A 149 9.45 4.20 -17.96
CA GLU A 149 10.59 3.31 -17.72
C GLU A 149 11.49 3.26 -18.95
N ARG A 150 12.81 3.31 -18.74
CA ARG A 150 13.80 3.28 -19.83
C ARG A 150 14.11 1.86 -20.33
N ASN A 151 13.80 0.85 -19.53
CA ASN A 151 14.13 -0.55 -19.79
C ASN A 151 12.85 -1.39 -19.80
N TRP A 152 12.84 -2.44 -20.63
CA TRP A 152 11.72 -3.37 -20.74
C TRP A 152 11.46 -4.24 -19.51
N GLY A 153 12.45 -4.34 -18.63
CA GLY A 153 12.40 -5.22 -17.47
C GLY A 153 12.49 -6.69 -17.85
N ARG A 154 11.92 -7.54 -17.00
CA ARG A 154 11.91 -9.01 -17.18
C ARG A 154 10.77 -9.45 -18.09
N ASP A 155 10.94 -10.60 -18.71
CA ASP A 155 9.86 -11.33 -19.34
C ASP A 155 8.74 -11.64 -18.32
N ARG A 156 7.50 -11.38 -18.73
CA ARG A 156 6.28 -11.53 -17.94
C ARG A 156 5.75 -12.97 -17.96
N LEU A 157 6.05 -13.76 -18.99
CA LEU A 157 5.66 -15.18 -19.07
C LEU A 157 6.55 -16.05 -18.18
N GLY A 158 7.85 -15.76 -18.15
CA GLY A 158 8.85 -16.53 -17.45
C GLY A 158 9.42 -17.64 -18.34
N ALA A 159 10.67 -18.04 -18.06
CA ALA A 159 11.53 -18.82 -18.96
C ALA A 159 11.04 -20.23 -19.39
N ARG A 160 9.90 -20.71 -18.87
CA ARG A 160 9.36 -22.05 -19.17
C ARG A 160 7.92 -22.01 -19.69
N GLN A 161 7.36 -20.83 -19.92
CA GLN A 161 5.98 -20.66 -20.34
C GLN A 161 5.92 -20.08 -21.75
N ILE A 162 4.95 -20.54 -22.51
CA ILE A 162 4.57 -20.03 -23.83
C ILE A 162 3.12 -19.62 -23.70
N LEU A 163 2.71 -18.54 -24.36
CA LEU A 163 1.31 -18.13 -24.44
C LEU A 163 0.72 -18.56 -25.79
N PRO A 164 -0.08 -19.64 -25.87
CA PRO A 164 -0.72 -20.05 -27.11
C PRO A 164 -1.65 -18.99 -27.67
N SER A 165 -1.97 -19.08 -28.96
CA SER A 165 -3.04 -18.26 -29.54
C SER A 165 -4.38 -18.58 -28.87
N GLY A 166 -5.18 -17.55 -28.61
CA GLY A 166 -6.43 -17.60 -27.85
C GLY A 166 -6.25 -17.59 -26.33
N ALA A 167 -5.03 -17.78 -25.81
CA ALA A 167 -4.77 -17.73 -24.37
C ALA A 167 -4.57 -16.29 -23.87
N ALA A 168 -4.77 -16.13 -22.56
CA ALA A 168 -4.69 -14.85 -21.87
C ALA A 168 -3.87 -14.98 -20.58
N MET A 169 -3.21 -13.90 -20.18
CA MET A 169 -2.51 -13.81 -18.89
C MET A 169 -2.63 -12.44 -18.24
N PRO A 170 -2.64 -12.36 -16.90
CA PRO A 170 -2.62 -11.08 -16.20
C PRO A 170 -1.24 -10.42 -16.26
N ILE A 171 -1.19 -9.14 -16.61
CA ILE A 171 0.00 -8.29 -16.54
C ILE A 171 -0.14 -7.32 -15.37
N THR A 172 0.70 -7.50 -14.36
CA THR A 172 0.73 -6.60 -13.18
C THR A 172 1.82 -5.54 -13.35
N LEU A 173 1.42 -4.28 -13.27
CA LEU A 173 2.29 -3.10 -13.36
C LEU A 173 2.25 -2.27 -12.07
N PRO A 174 3.34 -1.56 -11.73
CA PRO A 174 3.37 -0.72 -10.54
C PRO A 174 2.42 0.47 -10.69
N ARG A 175 1.76 0.85 -9.59
CA ARG A 175 0.79 1.95 -9.56
C ARG A 175 1.49 3.27 -9.29
N THR A 176 2.17 3.79 -10.30
CA THR A 176 2.92 5.05 -10.24
C THR A 176 2.09 6.27 -10.67
N GLY A 177 0.86 6.05 -11.15
CA GLY A 177 0.01 7.08 -11.75
C GLY A 177 0.22 7.26 -13.25
N VAL A 178 1.17 6.53 -13.86
CA VAL A 178 1.35 6.47 -15.32
C VAL A 178 0.39 5.45 -15.93
N CYS A 179 -0.40 5.88 -16.91
CA CYS A 179 -1.44 5.07 -17.56
C CYS A 179 -1.08 4.61 -18.97
N THR A 180 0.18 4.75 -19.36
CA THR A 180 0.65 4.34 -20.67
C THR A 180 1.77 3.32 -20.54
N ALA A 181 1.69 2.25 -21.32
CA ALA A 181 2.66 1.17 -21.34
C ALA A 181 3.19 0.92 -22.76
N ASP A 182 4.42 0.44 -22.80
CA ASP A 182 5.06 -0.12 -23.98
C ASP A 182 5.07 -1.65 -23.85
N MET A 183 4.92 -2.33 -24.98
CA MET A 183 4.90 -3.78 -25.06
C MET A 183 5.87 -4.25 -26.15
N ARG A 184 6.65 -5.28 -25.84
CA ARG A 184 7.50 -5.99 -26.80
C ARG A 184 7.22 -7.48 -26.70
N ILE A 185 6.96 -8.10 -27.84
CA ILE A 185 6.60 -9.51 -27.98
C ILE A 185 7.68 -10.22 -28.78
N VAL A 186 8.13 -11.37 -28.29
CA VAL A 186 9.05 -12.24 -29.02
C VAL A 186 8.34 -13.55 -29.33
N PHE A 187 8.28 -13.89 -30.61
CA PHE A 187 7.64 -15.12 -31.09
C PHE A 187 8.61 -16.30 -31.06
N MET A 188 8.09 -17.51 -31.30
CA MET A 188 8.89 -18.74 -31.29
C MET A 188 10.02 -18.72 -32.32
N ASP A 189 9.80 -18.10 -33.48
CA ASP A 189 10.77 -17.90 -34.56
C ASP A 189 11.84 -16.82 -34.25
N GLY A 190 11.72 -16.13 -33.12
CA GLY A 190 12.59 -15.01 -32.73
C GLY A 190 12.20 -13.66 -33.30
N ARG A 191 11.11 -13.57 -34.07
CA ARG A 191 10.57 -12.29 -34.53
C ARG A 191 10.15 -11.45 -33.34
N ILE A 192 10.42 -10.15 -33.44
CA ILE A 192 10.11 -9.16 -32.40
C ILE A 192 9.08 -8.17 -32.95
N MET A 193 8.04 -7.92 -32.16
CA MET A 193 7.08 -6.86 -32.43
C MET A 193 6.97 -5.94 -31.22
N GLU A 194 6.81 -4.64 -31.47
CA GLU A 194 6.68 -3.63 -30.43
C GLU A 194 5.42 -2.80 -30.65
N GLN A 195 4.78 -2.43 -29.56
CA GLN A 195 3.70 -1.46 -29.51
C GLN A 195 4.02 -0.46 -28.42
N ARG A 196 3.98 0.83 -28.73
CA ARG A 196 4.35 1.91 -27.81
C ARG A 196 3.15 2.76 -27.42
N ASN A 197 3.22 3.38 -26.25
CA ASN A 197 2.25 4.37 -25.76
C ASN A 197 0.79 3.88 -25.72
N VAL A 198 0.58 2.65 -25.27
CA VAL A 198 -0.77 2.08 -25.12
C VAL A 198 -1.38 2.58 -23.81
N GLU A 199 -2.57 3.19 -23.88
CA GLU A 199 -3.35 3.56 -22.69
C GLU A 199 -3.91 2.29 -22.02
N THR A 200 -3.57 2.08 -20.75
CA THR A 200 -3.89 0.84 -20.02
C THR A 200 -4.86 1.00 -18.86
N CYS A 201 -5.08 2.22 -18.34
CA CYS A 201 -5.94 2.42 -17.18
C CYS A 201 -7.44 2.34 -17.51
N SER A 202 -7.83 2.58 -18.76
CA SER A 202 -9.24 2.50 -19.18
C SER A 202 -9.60 1.12 -19.76
N ILE A 203 -8.64 0.20 -19.87
CA ILE A 203 -8.85 -1.13 -20.44
C ILE A 203 -8.63 -2.23 -19.40
N ARG A 204 -9.46 -3.27 -19.46
CA ARG A 204 -9.28 -4.49 -18.66
C ARG A 204 -8.49 -5.56 -19.40
N GLU A 205 -8.55 -5.50 -20.73
CA GLU A 205 -8.00 -6.47 -21.65
C GLU A 205 -7.29 -5.74 -22.79
N TYR A 206 -6.08 -6.17 -23.13
CA TYR A 206 -5.39 -5.76 -24.34
C TYR A 206 -5.24 -6.97 -25.26
N VAL A 207 -5.84 -6.89 -26.44
CA VAL A 207 -5.81 -7.96 -27.43
C VAL A 207 -4.69 -7.69 -28.43
N TRP A 208 -3.65 -8.50 -28.40
CA TRP A 208 -2.56 -8.46 -29.37
C TRP A 208 -2.95 -9.28 -30.61
N ARG A 209 -2.84 -8.67 -31.80
CA ARG A 209 -3.26 -9.26 -33.08
C ARG A 209 -2.10 -9.28 -34.05
#